data_AF-A0A2A2QCN7-F1
#
_entry.id   AF-A0A2A2QCN7-F1
#
_cell.length_a   1.000
_cell.length_b   1.000
_cell.length_c   1.000
_cell.angle_alpha   90.00
_cell.angle_beta   90.00
_cell.angle_gamma   90.00
#
_symmetry.space_group_name_H-M   'P 1'
#
loop_
_entity.id
_entity.type
_entity.pdbx_description
1 polymer ?
#
loop_
_entity_poly.entity_id
_entity_poly.type
_entity_poly.pdbx_seq_one_letter_code
_entity_poly.pdbx_strand_id
1 'polypeptide(L)'
;MSTIGRRLSGKYRSPLRDSLILQAFFLFVSWLALDGGMMFRYSLLVLAPNWALILLIILRRPTEPTPLDLKVVRFGYLALWILLPGVSLLVGPLID
;
A
#
# COMPACT_ATOMS: atom_id res chain seq x y z
N MET A 1 21.85 -18.73 3.87
CA MET A 1 20.40 -19.00 3.76
C MET A 1 19.70 -18.25 4.89
N SER A 2 18.88 -17.24 4.58
CA SER A 2 18.44 -16.24 5.56
C SER A 2 17.42 -16.77 6.57
N THR A 3 17.68 -16.47 7.84
CA THR A 3 16.90 -16.84 9.02
C THR A 3 15.59 -16.05 9.16
N ILE A 4 15.11 -15.41 8.09
CA ILE A 4 13.99 -14.44 8.13
C ILE A 4 12.63 -15.16 8.01
N GLY A 5 12.59 -16.35 7.41
CA GLY A 5 11.33 -17.05 7.11
C GLY A 5 10.64 -17.79 8.26
N ARG A 6 11.27 -17.96 9.43
CA ARG A 6 10.76 -18.91 10.44
C ARG A 6 9.82 -18.34 11.51
N ARG A 7 9.60 -17.02 11.58
CA ARG A 7 8.75 -16.42 12.62
C ARG A 7 7.87 -15.26 12.12
N LEU A 8 7.35 -15.34 10.91
CA LEU A 8 6.26 -14.42 10.52
C LEU A 8 4.97 -14.90 11.16
N SER A 9 4.36 -14.04 11.99
CA SER A 9 3.08 -14.35 12.62
C SER A 9 2.01 -14.65 11.56
N GLY A 10 1.25 -15.72 11.73
CA GLY A 10 0.10 -16.04 10.85
C GLY A 10 -0.94 -14.91 10.79
N LYS A 11 -0.92 -13.99 11.76
CA LYS A 11 -1.73 -12.77 11.81
C LYS A 11 -1.54 -11.86 10.60
N TYR A 12 -0.40 -11.88 9.93
CA TYR A 12 -0.14 -11.08 8.72
C TYR A 12 -0.80 -11.64 7.46
N ARG A 13 -1.15 -12.94 7.42
CA ARG A 13 -1.62 -13.60 6.21
C ARG A 13 -2.93 -13.00 5.68
N SER A 14 -3.90 -12.76 6.56
CA SER A 14 -5.19 -12.18 6.16
C SER A 14 -5.05 -10.72 5.71
N PRO A 15 -4.40 -9.82 6.48
CA PRO A 15 -4.18 -8.44 6.03
C PRO A 15 -3.39 -8.33 4.73
N LEU A 16 -2.36 -9.15 4.52
CA LEU A 16 -1.57 -9.13 3.27
C LEU A 16 -2.40 -9.58 2.08
N ARG A 17 -3.21 -10.64 2.23
CA ARG A 17 -4.11 -11.09 1.16
C ARG A 17 -5.12 -10.00 0.81
N ASP A 18 -5.73 -9.39 1.81
CA ASP A 18 -6.72 -8.33 1.61
C ASP A 18 -6.10 -7.10 0.95
N SER A 19 -4.88 -6.74 1.33
CA SER A 19 -4.11 -5.65 0.70
C SER A 19 -3.83 -5.93 -0.77
N LEU A 20 -3.44 -7.16 -1.13
CA LEU A 20 -3.23 -7.57 -2.51
C LEU A 20 -4.52 -7.55 -3.33
N ILE A 21 -5.63 -8.03 -2.76
CA ILE A 21 -6.95 -8.00 -3.42
C ILE A 21 -7.37 -6.56 -3.70
N LEU A 22 -7.22 -5.66 -2.72
CA LEU A 22 -7.52 -4.24 -2.89
C LEU A 22 -6.63 -3.60 -3.95
N GLN A 23 -5.32 -3.84 -3.91
CA GLN A 23 -4.38 -3.33 -4.91
C GLN A 23 -4.76 -3.78 -6.32
N ALA A 24 -5.04 -5.07 -6.51
CA ALA A 24 -5.45 -5.62 -7.81
C ALA A 24 -6.77 -5.02 -8.30
N PHE A 25 -7.77 -4.89 -7.41
CA PHE A 25 -9.05 -4.29 -7.74
C PHE A 25 -8.90 -2.84 -8.19
N PHE A 26 -8.18 -2.01 -7.44
CA PHE A 26 -7.97 -0.60 -7.80
C PHE A 26 -7.10 -0.44 -9.04
N LEU A 27 -6.05 -1.24 -9.22
CA LEU A 27 -5.28 -1.22 -10.46
C LEU A 27 -6.14 -1.56 -11.67
N PHE A 28 -7.01 -2.56 -11.54
CA PHE A 28 -7.93 -2.95 -12.61
C PHE A 28 -8.93 -1.84 -12.93
N VAL A 29 -9.58 -1.25 -11.92
CA VAL A 29 -10.52 -0.13 -12.11
C VAL A 29 -9.81 1.09 -12.71
N SER A 30 -8.64 1.45 -12.19
CA SER A 30 -7.83 2.56 -12.71
C SER A 30 -7.36 2.34 -14.14
N TRP A 31 -7.13 1.09 -14.54
CA TRP A 31 -6.79 0.75 -15.93
C TRP A 31 -7.98 0.96 -16.88
N LEU A 32 -9.21 0.76 -16.39
CA LEU A 32 -10.45 0.98 -17.15
C LEU A 32 -10.89 2.45 -17.21
N ALA A 33 -10.22 3.37 -16.50
CA ALA A 33 -10.69 4.73 -16.28
C ALA A 33 -10.74 5.65 -17.53
N LEU A 34 -10.35 5.18 -18.72
CA LEU A 34 -10.36 5.93 -20.00
C LEU A 34 -9.72 7.35 -19.91
N ASP A 35 -8.79 7.54 -18.97
CA ASP A 35 -8.15 8.82 -18.66
C ASP A 35 -6.72 8.91 -19.25
N GLY A 36 -6.46 8.13 -20.30
CA GLY A 36 -5.11 7.99 -20.87
C GLY A 36 -4.14 7.22 -19.98
N GLY A 37 -4.62 6.50 -18.95
CA GLY A 37 -3.82 5.69 -18.04
C GLY A 37 -3.20 6.50 -16.90
N MET A 38 -3.69 7.71 -16.64
CA MET A 38 -3.18 8.58 -15.60
C MET A 38 -3.42 7.99 -14.20
N MET A 39 -4.65 7.58 -13.90
CA MET A 39 -5.04 6.89 -12.66
C MET A 39 -4.29 5.58 -12.48
N PHE A 40 -4.04 4.84 -13.57
CA PHE A 40 -3.25 3.61 -13.51
C PHE A 40 -1.80 3.89 -13.10
N ARG A 41 -1.16 4.91 -13.67
CA ARG A 41 0.20 5.34 -13.27
C ARG A 41 0.25 5.81 -11.82
N TYR A 42 -0.74 6.58 -11.36
CA TYR A 42 -0.82 6.96 -9.94
C TYR A 42 -0.97 5.75 -9.02
N SER A 43 -1.83 4.80 -9.39
CA SER A 43 -2.03 3.56 -8.64
C SER A 43 -0.74 2.74 -8.55
N LEU A 44 0.07 2.71 -9.62
CA LEU A 44 1.38 2.08 -9.62
C LEU A 44 2.40 2.81 -8.73
N LEU A 45 2.45 4.14 -8.77
CA LEU A 45 3.37 4.93 -7.95
C LEU A 45 3.16 4.72 -6.44
N VAL A 46 1.91 4.50 -6.03
CA VAL A 46 1.53 4.25 -4.63
C VAL A 46 1.99 2.88 -4.12
N LEU A 47 2.23 1.90 -5.00
CA LEU A 47 2.65 0.55 -4.60
C LEU A 47 3.99 0.55 -3.85
N ALA A 48 4.99 1.25 -4.38
CA ALA A 48 6.33 1.28 -3.80
C ALA A 48 6.36 1.76 -2.34
N PRO A 49 5.82 2.94 -1.98
CA PRO A 49 5.79 3.40 -0.59
C PRO A 49 4.90 2.53 0.30
N ASN A 50 3.79 1.98 -0.20
CA ASN A 50 2.96 1.04 0.56
C ASN A 50 3.74 -0.23 0.94
N TRP A 51 4.43 -0.85 -0.02
CA TRP A 51 5.22 -2.05 0.23
C TRP A 51 6.44 -1.78 1.11
N ALA A 52 7.09 -0.61 0.97
CA ALA A 52 8.15 -0.18 1.87
C ALA A 52 7.64 -0.08 3.33
N LEU A 53 6.44 0.48 3.54
CA LEU A 53 5.83 0.58 4.86
C LEU A 53 5.46 -0.79 5.44
N ILE A 54 4.87 -1.67 4.63
CA ILE A 54 4.55 -3.06 5.01
C ILE A 54 5.82 -3.81 5.42
N LEU A 55 6.89 -3.71 4.62
CA LEU A 55 8.18 -4.32 4.91
C LEU A 55 8.77 -3.77 6.21
N LEU A 56 8.73 -2.46 6.43
CA LEU A 56 9.22 -1.84 7.65
C LEU A 56 8.46 -2.34 8.89
N ILE A 57 7.14 -2.49 8.79
CA ILE A 57 6.30 -3.05 9.87
C ILE A 57 6.68 -4.51 10.16
N ILE A 58 6.82 -5.33 9.12
CA ILE A 58 7.18 -6.75 9.25
C ILE A 58 8.59 -6.91 9.84
N LEU A 59 9.55 -6.09 9.41
CA LEU A 59 10.91 -6.10 9.92
C LEU A 59 10.98 -5.63 11.37
N ARG A 60 10.13 -4.66 11.77
CA ARG A 60 10.11 -4.12 13.13
C ARG A 60 9.38 -5.03 14.12
N ARG A 61 8.30 -5.73 13.71
CA ARG A 61 7.43 -6.52 14.59
C ARG A 61 6.99 -7.86 13.95
N PRO A 62 7.91 -8.77 13.58
CA PRO A 62 7.58 -9.96 12.79
C PRO A 62 6.62 -10.94 13.48
N THR A 63 6.66 -11.05 14.80
CA THR A 63 5.87 -12.03 15.59
C THR A 63 4.64 -11.43 16.27
N GLU A 64 4.74 -10.18 16.73
CA GLU A 64 3.73 -9.50 17.55
C GLU A 64 3.30 -8.18 16.91
N PRO A 65 2.54 -8.22 15.80
CA PRO A 65 1.97 -7.03 15.21
C PRO A 65 0.96 -6.38 16.15
N THR A 66 0.96 -5.05 16.20
CA THR A 66 -0.10 -4.30 16.85
C THR A 66 -1.36 -4.27 15.98
N PRO A 67 -2.55 -3.99 16.57
CA PRO A 67 -3.77 -3.81 15.78
C PRO A 67 -3.67 -2.71 14.72
N LEU A 68 -2.88 -1.67 15.00
CA LEU A 68 -2.63 -0.58 14.06
C LEU A 68 -1.77 -1.06 12.89
N ASP A 69 -0.73 -1.84 13.14
CA ASP A 69 0.12 -2.44 12.09
C ASP A 69 -0.71 -3.27 11.11
N LEU A 70 -1.62 -4.10 11.62
CA LEU A 70 -2.49 -4.93 10.77
C LEU A 70 -3.46 -4.09 9.93
N LYS A 71 -3.98 -2.99 10.49
CA LYS A 71 -4.81 -2.04 9.73
C LYS A 71 -4.02 -1.33 8.65
N VAL A 72 -2.78 -0.92 8.93
CA VAL A 72 -1.89 -0.29 7.95
C VAL A 72 -1.53 -1.27 6.84
N VAL A 73 -1.22 -2.53 7.15
CA VAL A 73 -0.96 -3.55 6.12
C VAL A 73 -2.18 -3.76 5.22
N ARG A 74 -3.37 -3.78 5.80
CA ARG A 74 -4.63 -4.02 5.08
C ARG A 74 -5.09 -2.84 4.23
N PHE A 75 -5.05 -1.63 4.77
CA PHE A 75 -5.66 -0.44 4.18
C PHE A 75 -4.65 0.66 3.79
N GLY A 76 -3.36 0.47 4.05
CA GLY A 76 -2.31 1.45 3.78
C GLY A 76 -2.28 1.89 2.32
N TYR A 77 -2.50 0.95 1.40
CA TYR A 77 -2.60 1.25 -0.03
C TYR A 77 -3.72 2.26 -0.31
N LEU A 78 -4.92 2.03 0.25
CA LEU A 78 -6.08 2.89 0.04
C LEU A 78 -5.87 4.28 0.66
N ALA A 79 -5.27 4.34 1.85
CA ALA A 79 -4.92 5.61 2.49
C ALA A 79 -3.93 6.42 1.62
N LEU A 80 -2.87 5.79 1.13
CA LEU A 80 -1.90 6.45 0.27
C LEU A 80 -2.50 6.85 -1.09
N TRP A 81 -3.37 6.01 -1.66
CA TRP A 81 -4.04 6.28 -2.93
C TRP A 81 -4.94 7.52 -2.87
N ILE A 82 -5.59 7.77 -1.73
CA ILE A 82 -6.40 8.98 -1.50
C ILE A 82 -5.51 10.21 -1.21
N LEU A 83 -4.43 10.03 -0.44
CA LEU A 83 -3.58 11.14 0.00
C LEU A 83 -2.69 11.71 -1.11
N LEU A 84 -2.16 10.87 -2.00
CA LEU A 84 -1.17 11.29 -2.99
C LEU A 84 -1.71 12.34 -3.99
N PRO A 85 -2.92 12.17 -4.56
CA PRO A 85 -3.56 13.23 -5.36
C PRO A 85 -3.90 14.46 -4.54
N GLY A 86 -4.29 14.29 -3.27
CA GLY A 86 -4.55 15.42 -2.36
C GLY A 86 -3.31 16.27 -2.11
N VAL A 87 -2.14 15.65 -1.98
CA VAL A 87 -0.86 16.35 -1.84
C VAL A 87 -0.49 17.07 -3.14
N SER A 88 -0.68 16.46 -4.32
CA SER A 88 -0.41 17.17 -5.58
C SER A 88 -1.36 18.34 -5.81
N LEU A 89 -2.62 18.23 -5.38
CA LEU A 89 -3.60 19.33 -5.43
C LEU A 89 -3.25 20.46 -4.44
N LEU A 90 -2.68 20.14 -3.28
CA LEU A 90 -2.25 21.12 -2.28
C LEU A 90 -0.93 21.81 -2.63
N VAL A 91 0.01 21.10 -3.23
CA VAL A 91 1.38 21.60 -3.51
C VAL A 91 1.54 22.09 -4.94
N GLY A 92 0.73 21.59 -5.88
CA GLY A 92 0.71 22.02 -7.28
C GLY A 92 0.66 23.54 -7.48
N PRO A 93 -0.25 24.28 -6.83
CA PRO A 93 -0.33 25.75 -7.00
C PRO A 93 0.83 26.53 -6.34
N LEU A 94 1.77 25.86 -5.66
CA LEU A 94 2.92 26.50 -5.03
C LEU A 94 4.21 26.38 -5.89
N ILE A 95 4.16 25.63 -6.99
CA ILE A 95 5.32 25.33 -7.85
C ILE A 95 5.16 25.92 -9.26
N ASP A 96 3.96 26.40 -9.60
CA ASP A 96 3.70 27.22 -10.80
C ASP A 96 3.91 28.71 -10.51
#